data_AF-A0A8C6GLR7-F1
#
_entry.id   AF-A0A8C6GLR7-F1
#
_cell.length_a   1.000
_cell.length_b   1.000
_cell.length_c   1.000
_cell.angle_alpha   90.00
_cell.angle_beta   90.00
_cell.angle_gamma   90.00
#
_symmetry.space_group_name_H-M   'P 1'
#
loop_
_entity.id
_entity.type
_entity.pdbx_description
1 polymer ?
#
loop_
_entity_poly.entity_id
_entity_poly.type
_entity_poly.pdbx_seq_one_letter_code
_entity_poly.pdbx_strand_id
1 'polypeptide(L)'
;MVPALQGALTMKQVNPSKRLDHLQRAREHFVHFLTQCHCYHVAEFQLPQTKTNSAENNTASSSMAYPNLVAMASQRQAKIERYKQKKEVEHRLSALKSAVESGQADDERVREYHLLHLRRWIAVSLEELESIDQEIKILKEKDSPREVSLVLDHIAMGSCHPKFEHSAGKKLDENP
;
A
#
# COMPACT_ATOMS: atom_id res chain seq x y z
N MET A 1 -10.61 13.90 -14.86
CA MET A 1 -11.04 13.61 -13.46
C MET A 1 -11.73 12.27 -13.30
N VAL A 2 -12.44 11.74 -14.32
CA VAL A 2 -13.19 10.48 -14.22
C VAL A 2 -12.40 9.34 -13.56
N PRO A 3 -11.13 9.07 -13.93
CA PRO A 3 -10.40 7.96 -13.31
C PRO A 3 -10.09 8.20 -11.82
N ALA A 4 -9.84 9.44 -11.40
CA ALA A 4 -9.68 9.76 -9.98
C ALA A 4 -10.96 9.50 -9.17
N LEU A 5 -12.13 9.84 -9.75
CA LEU A 5 -13.43 9.55 -9.14
C LEU A 5 -13.72 8.05 -9.07
N GLN A 6 -13.37 7.29 -10.12
CA GLN A 6 -13.47 5.83 -10.12
C GLN A 6 -12.61 5.21 -9.02
N GLY A 7 -11.36 5.66 -8.86
CA GLY A 7 -10.48 5.24 -7.77
C GLY A 7 -11.08 5.53 -6.40
N ALA A 8 -11.53 6.77 -6.18
CA ALA A 8 -12.15 7.18 -4.92
C ALA A 8 -13.42 6.39 -4.57
N LEU A 9 -14.29 6.12 -5.55
CA LEU A 9 -15.51 5.32 -5.35
C LEU A 9 -15.18 3.84 -5.11
N THR A 10 -14.17 3.30 -5.80
CA THR A 10 -13.69 1.93 -5.57
C THR A 10 -13.18 1.76 -4.14
N MET A 11 -12.48 2.76 -3.60
CA MET A 11 -12.02 2.77 -2.20
C MET A 11 -13.16 2.76 -1.18
N LYS A 12 -14.37 3.21 -1.54
CA LYS A 12 -15.56 3.19 -0.68
C LYS A 12 -16.33 1.87 -0.71
N GLN A 13 -15.96 0.91 -1.57
CA GLN A 13 -16.63 -0.39 -1.63
C GLN A 13 -16.29 -1.25 -0.40
N VAL A 14 -17.31 -1.67 0.35
CA VAL A 14 -17.16 -2.51 1.54
C VAL A 14 -17.42 -3.97 1.19
N ASN A 15 -16.34 -4.72 0.93
CA ASN A 15 -16.38 -6.18 0.82
C ASN A 15 -15.02 -6.75 1.26
N PRO A 16 -14.89 -7.26 2.50
CA PRO A 16 -13.61 -7.73 3.03
C PRO A 16 -12.96 -8.83 2.18
N SER A 17 -13.76 -9.75 1.63
CA SER A 17 -13.27 -10.87 0.79
C SER A 17 -12.63 -10.40 -0.53
N LYS A 18 -13.03 -9.22 -1.02
CA LYS A 18 -12.53 -8.61 -2.26
C LYS A 18 -11.66 -7.37 -2.01
N ARG A 19 -11.27 -7.12 -0.76
CA ARG A 19 -10.57 -5.86 -0.40
C ARG A 19 -9.29 -5.68 -1.20
N LEU A 20 -8.48 -6.73 -1.35
CA LEU A 20 -7.24 -6.68 -2.12
C LEU A 20 -7.50 -6.32 -3.59
N ASP A 21 -8.53 -6.90 -4.21
CA ASP A 21 -8.95 -6.59 -5.58
C ASP A 21 -9.44 -5.13 -5.70
N HIS A 22 -10.21 -4.63 -4.74
CA HIS A 22 -10.63 -3.22 -4.71
C HIS A 22 -9.42 -2.27 -4.65
N LEU A 23 -8.42 -2.59 -3.83
CA LEU A 23 -7.20 -1.79 -3.70
C LEU A 23 -6.39 -1.78 -5.00
N GLN A 24 -6.24 -2.93 -5.66
CA GLN A 24 -5.53 -3.02 -6.95
C GLN A 24 -6.23 -2.21 -8.04
N ARG A 25 -7.56 -2.34 -8.16
CA ARG A 25 -8.37 -1.56 -9.11
C ARG A 25 -8.33 -0.06 -8.82
N ALA A 26 -8.44 0.34 -7.56
CA ALA A 26 -8.31 1.74 -7.17
C ALA A 26 -6.92 2.31 -7.52
N ARG A 27 -5.87 1.53 -7.28
CA ARG A 27 -4.49 1.89 -7.65
C ARG A 27 -4.35 2.15 -9.15
N GLU A 28 -4.88 1.27 -9.99
CA GLU A 28 -4.88 1.42 -11.45
C GLU A 28 -5.59 2.70 -11.89
N HIS A 29 -6.76 2.98 -11.33
CA HIS A 29 -7.52 4.19 -11.62
C HIS A 29 -6.75 5.47 -11.26
N PHE A 30 -6.11 5.52 -10.09
CA PHE A 30 -5.31 6.66 -9.67
C PHE A 30 -4.04 6.83 -10.51
N VAL A 31 -3.33 5.74 -10.83
CA VAL A 31 -2.15 5.79 -11.71
C VAL A 31 -2.56 6.27 -13.12
N HIS A 32 -3.68 5.79 -13.65
CA HIS A 32 -4.20 6.23 -14.94
C HIS A 32 -4.49 7.74 -14.95
N PHE A 33 -5.17 8.25 -13.91
CA PHE A 33 -5.41 9.67 -13.74
C PHE A 33 -4.11 10.50 -13.67
N LEU A 34 -3.16 10.08 -12.83
CA LEU A 34 -1.90 10.80 -12.66
C LEU A 34 -1.06 10.78 -13.95
N THR A 35 -1.04 9.67 -14.67
CA THR A 35 -0.35 9.57 -15.96
C THR A 35 -0.89 10.60 -16.96
N GLN A 36 -2.23 10.71 -17.07
CA GLN A 36 -2.86 11.72 -17.93
C GLN A 36 -2.49 13.14 -17.49
N CYS A 37 -2.60 13.44 -16.20
CA CYS A 37 -2.24 14.76 -15.67
C CYS A 37 -0.78 15.15 -15.89
N HIS A 38 0.12 14.16 -15.83
CA HIS A 38 1.54 14.34 -16.12
C HIS A 38 1.77 14.65 -17.61
N CYS A 39 1.14 13.88 -18.53
CA CYS A 39 1.24 14.14 -19.97
C CYS A 39 0.74 15.54 -20.37
N TYR A 40 -0.31 16.04 -19.71
CA TYR A 40 -0.86 17.38 -19.95
C TYR A 40 -0.21 18.49 -19.12
N HIS A 41 0.86 18.19 -18.36
CA HIS A 41 1.60 19.17 -17.54
C HIS A 41 0.70 20.01 -16.61
N VAL A 42 -0.32 19.37 -16.01
CA VAL A 42 -1.32 20.06 -15.17
C VAL A 42 -0.69 20.61 -13.88
N ALA A 43 0.30 19.89 -13.35
CA ALA A 43 1.12 20.25 -12.20
C ALA A 43 2.47 19.53 -12.27
N GLU A 44 3.46 20.05 -11.56
CA GLU A 44 4.75 19.39 -11.37
C GLU A 44 4.65 18.40 -10.20
N PHE A 45 4.82 17.11 -10.48
CA PHE A 45 4.88 16.06 -9.48
C PHE A 45 5.61 14.83 -10.04
N GLN A 46 6.09 13.97 -9.15
CA GLN A 46 6.71 12.70 -9.54
C GLN A 46 5.63 11.62 -9.67
N LEU A 47 5.59 10.93 -10.80
CA LEU A 47 4.68 9.81 -11.00
C LEU A 47 5.12 8.63 -10.12
N PRO A 48 4.23 8.03 -9.31
CA PRO A 48 4.55 6.83 -8.56
C PRO A 48 4.96 5.70 -9.52
N GLN A 49 6.17 5.15 -9.35
CA GLN A 49 6.66 4.11 -10.25
C GLN A 49 5.72 2.89 -10.23
N THR A 50 5.26 2.49 -11.41
CA THR A 50 4.64 1.18 -11.60
C THR A 50 5.75 0.15 -11.40
N LYS A 51 5.68 -0.63 -10.32
CA LYS A 51 6.69 -1.63 -9.96
C LYS A 51 6.85 -2.66 -11.08
N THR A 52 7.71 -2.38 -12.04
CA THR A 52 8.32 -3.35 -12.94
C THR A 52 9.76 -3.43 -12.46
N ASN A 53 10.05 -4.44 -11.64
CA ASN A 53 11.37 -4.92 -11.24
C ASN A 53 12.49 -3.85 -11.20
N SER A 54 12.50 -3.03 -10.16
CA SER A 54 13.76 -2.46 -9.66
C SER A 54 13.99 -3.07 -8.28
N ALA A 55 14.75 -4.16 -8.27
CA ALA A 55 15.58 -4.48 -7.12
C ALA A 55 16.55 -3.31 -6.89
N GLU A 56 16.98 -3.14 -5.64
CA GLU A 56 17.97 -2.16 -5.15
C GLU A 56 17.42 -0.72 -5.09
N ASN A 57 17.17 -0.10 -3.93
CA ASN A 57 18.05 -0.03 -2.77
C ASN A 57 17.25 0.08 -1.47
N ASN A 58 17.26 -1.01 -0.69
CA ASN A 58 17.13 -0.91 0.76
C ASN A 58 18.46 -0.35 1.29
N THR A 59 18.64 0.96 1.25
CA THR A 59 19.67 1.57 2.08
C THR A 59 19.13 1.61 3.49
N ALA A 60 19.43 0.54 4.23
CA ALA A 60 19.33 0.50 5.67
C ALA A 60 20.18 1.63 6.27
N SER A 61 19.58 2.78 6.55
CA SER A 61 20.15 3.73 7.50
C SER A 61 19.65 3.37 8.90
N SER A 62 20.14 2.22 9.39
CA SER A 62 20.19 1.95 10.82
C SER A 62 21.28 2.86 11.41
N SER A 63 20.86 4.04 11.82
CA SER A 63 21.56 4.82 12.82
C SER A 63 20.49 5.34 13.77
N MET A 64 20.53 4.85 15.01
CA MET A 64 19.83 5.47 16.14
C MET A 64 20.46 6.85 16.40
N ALA A 65 20.22 7.79 15.48
CA ALA A 65 20.50 9.19 15.69
C ALA A 65 19.27 9.78 16.38
N TYR A 66 19.48 10.40 17.53
CA TYR A 66 18.47 11.22 18.21
C TYR A 66 17.70 12.08 17.18
N PRO A 67 16.37 12.23 17.30
CA PRO A 67 15.62 13.07 16.39
C PRO A 67 16.21 14.48 16.43
N ASN A 68 16.84 14.89 15.33
CA ASN A 68 17.38 16.23 15.19
C ASN A 68 16.17 17.19 15.24
N LEU A 69 16.14 18.07 16.25
CA LEU A 69 15.06 19.04 16.44
C LEU A 69 14.77 19.86 15.17
N VAL A 70 15.81 20.11 14.36
CA VAL A 70 15.70 20.76 13.05
C VAL A 70 14.90 19.89 12.08
N ALA A 71 15.19 18.60 11.98
CA ALA A 71 14.45 17.68 11.12
C ALA A 71 12.96 17.56 11.53
N MET A 72 12.67 17.55 12.83
CA MET A 72 11.29 17.57 13.33
C MET A 72 10.57 18.88 12.99
N ALA A 73 11.25 20.02 13.18
CA ALA A 73 10.71 21.33 12.82
C ALA A 73 10.44 21.43 11.32
N SER A 74 11.36 20.96 10.48
CA SER A 74 11.20 20.90 9.01
C SER A 74 10.02 20.00 8.61
N GLN A 75 9.88 18.82 9.21
CA GLN A 75 8.75 17.91 8.93
C GLN A 75 7.41 18.55 9.31
N ARG A 76 7.35 19.20 10.49
CA ARG A 76 6.16 19.94 10.92
C ARG A 76 5.84 21.07 9.95
N GLN A 77 6.83 21.86 9.55
CA GLN A 77 6.66 22.98 8.65
C GLN A 77 6.13 22.53 7.27
N ALA A 78 6.69 21.45 6.71
CA ALA A 78 6.23 20.88 5.45
C ALA A 78 4.76 20.44 5.50
N LYS A 79 4.33 19.86 6.63
CA LYS A 79 2.91 19.46 6.82
C LYS A 79 1.98 20.68 6.92
N ILE A 80 2.41 21.74 7.61
CA ILE A 80 1.66 23.01 7.71
C ILE A 80 1.51 23.63 6.32
N GLU A 81 2.58 23.67 5.54
CA GLU A 81 2.57 24.26 4.21
C GLU A 81 1.67 23.49 3.25
N ARG A 82 1.76 22.16 3.22
CA ARG A 82 0.83 21.31 2.45
C ARG A 82 -0.63 21.55 2.84
N TYR A 83 -0.92 21.65 4.14
CA TYR A 83 -2.28 21.94 4.61
C TYR A 83 -2.77 23.33 4.14
N LYS A 84 -1.91 24.36 4.22
CA LYS A 84 -2.24 25.71 3.73
C LYS A 84 -2.52 25.70 2.22
N GLN A 85 -1.70 25.03 1.44
CA GLN A 85 -1.91 24.90 -0.01
C GLN A 85 -3.22 24.18 -0.34
N LYS A 86 -3.51 23.06 0.33
CA LYS A 86 -4.77 22.33 0.18
C LYS A 86 -5.98 23.21 0.52
N LYS A 87 -5.90 23.94 1.64
CA LYS A 87 -6.96 24.84 2.09
C LYS A 87 -7.21 26.00 1.12
N GLU A 88 -6.15 26.59 0.57
CA GLU A 88 -6.25 27.67 -0.42
C GLU A 88 -6.93 27.19 -1.71
N VAL A 89 -6.54 26.01 -2.21
CA VAL A 89 -7.18 25.40 -3.39
C VAL A 89 -8.66 25.13 -3.15
N GLU A 90 -9.02 24.59 -1.99
CA GLU A 90 -10.43 24.35 -1.62
C GLU A 90 -11.23 25.64 -1.46
N HIS A 91 -10.63 26.69 -0.91
CA HIS A 91 -11.25 28.00 -0.81
C HIS A 91 -11.55 28.59 -2.20
N ARG A 92 -10.57 28.60 -3.11
CA ARG A 92 -10.78 29.09 -4.49
C ARG A 92 -11.84 28.30 -5.25
N LEU A 93 -11.83 26.97 -5.12
CA LEU A 93 -12.86 26.11 -5.69
C LEU A 93 -14.25 26.46 -5.15
N SER A 94 -14.38 26.72 -3.85
CA SER A 94 -15.66 27.10 -3.25
C SER A 94 -16.18 28.46 -3.76
N ALA A 95 -15.28 29.43 -3.98
CA ALA A 95 -15.63 30.75 -4.50
C ALA A 95 -16.12 30.71 -5.95
N LEU A 96 -15.50 29.88 -6.79
CA LEU A 96 -15.84 29.76 -8.22
C LEU A 96 -17.03 28.85 -8.49
N LYS A 97 -17.35 27.91 -7.60
CA LYS A 97 -18.33 26.83 -7.83
C LYS A 97 -19.68 27.31 -8.34
N SER A 98 -20.31 28.26 -7.62
CA SER A 98 -21.67 28.70 -7.94
C SER A 98 -21.76 29.31 -9.34
N ALA A 99 -20.82 30.20 -9.69
CA ALA A 99 -20.79 30.87 -10.98
C ALA A 99 -20.53 29.92 -12.15
N VAL A 100 -19.70 28.88 -11.95
CA VAL A 100 -19.42 27.88 -12.98
C VAL A 100 -20.61 26.94 -13.15
N GLU A 101 -21.20 26.43 -12.07
CA GLU A 101 -22.34 25.51 -12.14
C GLU A 101 -23.62 26.18 -12.64
N SER A 102 -23.78 27.50 -12.42
CA SER A 102 -24.91 28.28 -12.95
C SER A 102 -24.71 28.77 -14.39
N GLY A 103 -23.54 28.53 -15.00
CA GLY A 103 -23.20 29.00 -16.35
C GLY A 103 -22.98 30.52 -16.45
N GLN A 104 -22.71 31.20 -15.33
CA GLN A 104 -22.48 32.64 -15.28
C GLN A 104 -21.00 33.03 -15.41
N ALA A 105 -20.09 32.06 -15.26
CA ALA A 105 -18.66 32.26 -15.41
C ALA A 105 -18.25 32.36 -16.89
N ASP A 106 -17.29 33.24 -17.19
CA ASP A 106 -16.63 33.25 -18.50
C ASP A 106 -15.72 32.01 -18.70
N ASP A 107 -15.29 31.79 -19.94
CA ASP A 107 -14.49 30.62 -20.31
C ASP A 107 -13.17 30.51 -19.52
N GLU A 108 -12.52 31.64 -19.22
CA GLU A 108 -11.27 31.66 -18.47
C GLU A 108 -11.49 31.25 -17.00
N ARG A 109 -12.59 31.70 -16.37
CA ARG A 109 -12.98 31.29 -15.01
C ARG A 109 -13.40 29.82 -14.96
N VAL A 110 -14.13 29.33 -15.97
CA VAL A 110 -14.49 27.91 -16.10
C VAL A 110 -13.25 27.05 -16.23
N ARG A 111 -12.29 27.47 -17.08
CA ARG A 111 -11.01 26.79 -17.25
C ARG A 111 -10.20 26.76 -15.95
N GLU A 112 -10.09 27.89 -15.24
CA GLU A 112 -9.40 27.95 -13.94
C GLU A 112 -10.02 26.98 -12.94
N TYR A 113 -11.35 26.95 -12.84
CA TYR A 113 -12.07 26.07 -11.93
C TYR A 113 -11.74 24.59 -12.16
N HIS A 114 -11.72 24.14 -13.41
CA HIS A 114 -11.40 22.75 -13.73
C HIS A 114 -9.92 22.42 -13.56
N LEU A 115 -9.01 23.35 -13.85
CA LEU A 115 -7.58 23.16 -13.57
C LEU A 115 -7.29 23.06 -12.06
N LEU A 116 -7.96 23.89 -11.25
CA LEU A 116 -7.88 23.80 -9.78
C LEU A 116 -8.39 22.45 -9.27
N HIS A 117 -9.49 21.95 -9.83
CA HIS A 117 -9.98 20.60 -9.51
C HIS A 117 -8.97 19.52 -9.86
N LEU A 118 -8.37 19.57 -11.06
CA LEU A 118 -7.36 18.59 -11.44
C LEU A 118 -6.16 18.61 -10.48
N ARG A 119 -5.65 19.79 -10.12
CA ARG A 119 -4.57 19.94 -9.15
C ARG A 119 -4.93 19.37 -7.77
N ARG A 120 -6.14 19.64 -7.29
CA ARG A 120 -6.65 19.03 -6.05
C ARG A 120 -6.68 17.51 -6.15
N TRP A 121 -7.17 16.96 -7.26
CA TRP A 121 -7.25 15.52 -7.46
C TRP A 121 -5.88 14.86 -7.63
N ILE A 122 -4.87 15.56 -8.15
CA ILE A 122 -3.48 15.07 -8.17
C ILE A 122 -2.99 14.85 -6.74
N ALA A 123 -3.15 15.85 -5.87
CA ALA A 123 -2.76 15.72 -4.46
C ALA A 123 -3.50 14.57 -3.75
N VAL A 124 -4.83 14.48 -3.93
CA VAL A 124 -5.63 13.38 -3.36
C VAL A 124 -5.17 12.02 -3.88
N SER A 125 -4.92 11.89 -5.19
CA SER A 125 -4.53 10.60 -5.78
C SER A 125 -3.16 10.14 -5.29
N LEU A 126 -2.22 11.06 -5.05
CA LEU A 126 -0.92 10.73 -4.47
C LEU A 126 -1.06 10.26 -3.01
N GLU A 127 -1.87 10.96 -2.20
CA GLU A 127 -2.17 10.56 -0.81
C GLU A 127 -2.83 9.16 -0.76
N GLU A 128 -3.81 8.90 -1.63
CA GLU A 128 -4.51 7.62 -1.70
C GLU A 128 -3.58 6.48 -2.17
N LEU A 129 -2.69 6.72 -3.13
CA LEU A 129 -1.73 5.70 -3.60
C LEU A 129 -0.77 5.26 -2.48
N GLU A 130 -0.30 6.18 -1.65
CA GLU A 130 0.53 5.84 -0.49
C GLU A 130 -0.25 4.97 0.49
N SER A 131 -1.50 5.33 0.81
CA SER A 131 -2.37 4.55 1.68
C SER A 131 -2.68 3.16 1.11
N ILE A 132 -2.95 3.06 -0.19
CA ILE A 132 -3.23 1.80 -0.89
C ILE A 132 -2.01 0.89 -0.86
N ASP A 133 -0.81 1.39 -1.18
CA ASP A 133 0.40 0.58 -1.21
C ASP A 133 0.75 0.04 0.19
N GLN A 134 0.51 0.81 1.26
CA GLN A 134 0.66 0.37 2.65
C GLN A 134 -0.35 -0.74 3.00
N GLU A 135 -1.62 -0.57 2.64
CA GLU A 135 -2.66 -1.57 2.94
C GLU A 135 -2.46 -2.88 2.17
N ILE A 136 -2.09 -2.80 0.88
CA ILE A 136 -1.76 -3.97 0.06
C ILE A 136 -0.63 -4.77 0.71
N LYS A 137 0.40 -4.09 1.24
CA LYS A 137 1.52 -4.75 1.93
C LYS A 137 1.03 -5.55 3.15
N ILE A 138 0.20 -4.96 3.99
CA ILE A 138 -0.35 -5.62 5.19
C ILE A 138 -1.19 -6.85 4.82
N LEU A 139 -2.06 -6.74 3.81
CA LEU A 139 -2.92 -7.85 3.38
C LEU A 139 -2.09 -9.02 2.83
N LYS A 140 -1.06 -8.73 2.04
CA LYS A 140 -0.16 -9.76 1.51
C LYS A 140 0.66 -10.46 2.59
N GLU A 141 1.14 -9.73 3.58
CA GLU A 141 1.87 -10.30 4.73
C GLU A 141 0.96 -11.20 5.58
N LYS A 142 -0.31 -10.84 5.75
CA LYS A 142 -1.30 -11.66 6.46
C LYS A 142 -1.59 -12.98 5.75
N ASP A 143 -1.65 -12.98 4.43
CA ASP A 143 -1.95 -14.16 3.62
C ASP A 143 -0.72 -15.05 3.37
N SER A 144 0.49 -14.57 3.70
CA SER A 144 1.68 -15.43 3.72
C SER A 144 1.55 -16.47 4.84
N PRO A 145 1.74 -17.77 4.55
CA PRO A 145 1.77 -18.76 5.62
C PRO A 145 2.92 -18.38 6.54
N ARG A 146 2.63 -18.05 7.80
CA ARG A 146 3.66 -18.07 8.83
C ARG A 146 4.27 -19.46 8.76
N GLU A 147 5.55 -19.56 8.41
CA GLU A 147 6.36 -20.68 8.85
C GLU A 147 6.26 -20.67 10.38
N VAL A 148 5.29 -21.41 10.89
CA VAL A 148 5.31 -21.92 12.25
C VAL A 148 6.49 -22.85 12.21
N SER A 149 7.67 -22.34 12.54
CA SER A 149 8.86 -23.15 12.78
C SER A 149 8.45 -24.25 13.75
N LEU A 150 8.27 -25.44 13.18
CA LEU A 150 8.09 -26.67 13.91
C LEU A 150 9.41 -26.91 14.65
N VAL A 151 9.53 -26.31 15.84
CA VAL A 151 10.41 -26.83 16.88
C VAL A 151 9.69 -28.05 17.45
N LEU A 152 9.48 -29.09 16.64
CA LEU A 152 8.96 -30.38 17.10
C LEU A 152 9.46 -31.59 16.30
N ASP A 153 10.53 -31.45 15.48
CA ASP A 153 11.16 -32.59 14.79
C ASP A 153 12.62 -32.81 15.23
N HIS A 154 12.95 -32.55 16.50
CA HIS A 154 14.26 -32.90 17.07
C HIS A 154 14.21 -33.89 18.25
N ILE A 155 13.07 -34.54 18.50
CA ILE A 155 12.96 -35.61 19.50
C ILE A 155 12.39 -36.87 18.85
N ALA A 156 13.09 -37.38 17.84
CA ALA A 156 12.85 -38.72 17.30
C ALA A 156 14.16 -39.44 16.94
N MET A 157 15.22 -39.23 17.72
CA MET A 157 16.46 -40.02 17.65
C MET A 157 17.00 -40.19 19.07
N GLY A 158 16.55 -41.22 19.80
CA GLY A 158 16.95 -41.39 21.21
C GLY A 158 16.35 -42.59 21.95
N SER A 159 16.67 -43.80 21.47
CA SER A 159 16.83 -45.06 22.21
C SER A 159 16.40 -45.12 23.69
N CYS A 160 15.43 -46.00 24.02
CA CYS A 160 15.49 -46.82 25.25
C CYS A 160 14.40 -47.91 25.27
N HIS A 161 14.76 -49.19 25.05
CA HIS A 161 14.26 -50.30 25.88
C HIS A 161 15.02 -51.63 25.68
N PRO A 162 15.01 -52.50 26.71
CA PRO A 162 16.20 -53.24 27.13
C PRO A 162 16.27 -54.68 26.61
N LYS A 163 17.48 -55.22 26.72
CA LYS A 163 17.85 -56.64 26.55
C LYS A 163 17.01 -57.53 27.47
N PHE A 164 16.44 -58.59 26.91
CA PHE A 164 16.14 -59.82 27.64
C PHE A 164 16.78 -60.99 26.90
N GLU A 165 17.79 -61.59 27.54
CA GLU A 165 18.32 -62.89 27.16
C GLU A 165 17.29 -63.98 27.45
N HIS A 166 17.17 -64.96 26.56
CA HIS A 166 17.06 -66.37 26.95
C HIS A 166 17.71 -67.22 25.86
N SER A 167 18.75 -67.95 26.28
CA SER A 167 19.54 -68.85 25.45
C SER A 167 19.09 -70.30 25.67
N ALA A 168 18.94 -71.00 24.55
CA ALA A 168 19.19 -72.42 24.29
C ALA A 168 18.32 -73.51 24.95
N GLY A 169 17.77 -74.36 24.07
CA GLY A 169 17.23 -75.68 24.40
C GLY A 169 16.78 -76.49 23.17
N LYS A 170 17.76 -77.13 22.50
CA LYS A 170 17.67 -78.31 21.60
C LYS A 170 16.69 -79.40 22.14
N LYS A 171 16.09 -80.38 21.43
CA LYS A 171 15.98 -80.94 20.05
C LYS A 171 15.06 -82.21 20.20
N LEU A 172 14.78 -82.92 19.09
CA LEU A 172 14.22 -84.30 18.93
C LEU A 172 12.70 -84.34 18.62
N ASP A 173 12.32 -84.59 17.36
CA ASP A 173 11.98 -85.90 16.70
C ASP A 173 10.46 -86.13 16.84
N GLU A 174 9.63 -86.51 15.86
CA GLU A 174 9.75 -87.51 14.78
C GLU A 174 8.61 -87.28 13.74
N ASN A 175 8.82 -87.73 12.51
CA ASN A 175 7.93 -87.74 11.32
C ASN A 175 7.00 -88.98 11.34
N PRO A 176 6.16 -89.23 10.31
CA PRO A 176 5.27 -88.37 9.52
C PRO A 176 3.77 -88.65 9.77
#